data_AF-M0ZV50-F1
#
_entry.id   AF-M0ZV50-F1
#
_cell.length_a   1.000
_cell.length_b   1.000
_cell.length_c   1.000
_cell.angle_alpha   90.00
_cell.angle_beta   90.00
_cell.angle_gamma   90.00
#
_symmetry.space_group_name_H-M   'P 1'
#
loop_
_entity.id
_entity.type
_entity.pdbx_description
1 polymer ?
#
loop_
_entity_poly.entity_id
_entity_poly.type
_entity_poly.pdbx_seq_one_letter_code
_entity_poly.pdbx_strand_id
1 'polypeptide(L)'
;MAAEVVYKKAQIIDADSNKACNLTHCLIRQARYDEARNILENVWRGNYAGSEDPKTRNRVEELLVELDSRQPPPFLQNLPGLNLDDDFMNGLEHLINEWAPPKSRRLPIFEEISTFKDQLAC
;
A
#
# COMPACT_ATOMS: atom_id res chain seq x y z
N MET A 1 18.43 -3.65 0.09
CA MET A 1 19.19 -3.94 -1.14
C MET A 1 20.15 -5.12 -1.01
N ALA A 2 20.99 -5.24 0.03
CA ALA A 2 21.97 -6.34 0.12
C ALA A 2 21.36 -7.77 0.03
N ALA A 3 20.28 -8.03 0.76
CA ALA A 3 19.60 -9.34 0.73
C ALA A 3 19.04 -9.71 -0.65
N GLU A 4 18.48 -8.74 -1.38
CA GLU A 4 17.96 -8.97 -2.73
C GLU A 4 19.07 -9.42 -3.68
N VAL A 5 20.24 -8.78 -3.64
CA VAL A 5 21.39 -9.15 -4.47
C VAL A 5 21.84 -10.58 -4.17
N VAL A 6 21.84 -10.97 -2.90
CA VAL A 6 22.16 -12.34 -2.48
C VAL A 6 21.15 -13.34 -3.05
N TYR A 7 19.85 -13.09 -2.89
CA TYR A 7 18.81 -13.99 -3.41
C TYR A 7 18.79 -14.05 -4.94
N LYS A 8 19.02 -12.93 -5.65
CA LYS A 8 19.17 -12.93 -7.12
C LYS A 8 20.34 -13.80 -7.56
N LYS A 9 21.50 -13.66 -6.91
CA LYS A 9 22.66 -14.51 -7.20
C LYS A 9 22.39 -15.97 -6.87
N ALA A 10 21.75 -16.26 -5.75
CA ALA A 10 21.40 -17.62 -5.35
C ALA A 10 20.43 -18.26 -6.35
N GLN A 11 19.45 -17.52 -6.86
CA GLN A 11 18.50 -17.99 -7.88
C GLN A 11 19.18 -18.34 -9.22
N ILE A 12 20.25 -17.61 -9.58
CA ILE A 12 21.02 -17.90 -10.81
C ILE A 12 21.82 -19.20 -10.67
N ILE A 13 22.35 -19.47 -9.48
CA ILE A 13 23.20 -20.64 -9.22
C ILE A 13 22.35 -21.90 -9.09
N ASP A 14 21.28 -21.82 -8.30
CA ASP A 14 20.41 -22.94 -7.96
C ASP A 14 19.01 -22.41 -7.68
N ALA A 15 18.13 -22.50 -8.68
CA ALA A 15 16.80 -21.91 -8.64
C ALA A 15 15.83 -22.81 -7.85
N ASP A 16 15.28 -22.30 -6.75
CA ASP A 16 14.24 -22.98 -5.98
C ASP A 16 13.14 -22.01 -5.53
N SER A 17 12.02 -22.59 -5.11
CA SER A 17 10.83 -21.84 -4.70
C SER A 17 11.05 -21.03 -3.42
N ASN A 18 11.87 -21.50 -2.49
CA ASN A 18 12.14 -20.81 -1.23
C ASN A 18 13.01 -19.56 -1.46
N LYS A 19 14.06 -19.65 -2.29
CA LYS A 19 14.86 -18.50 -2.71
C LYS A 19 14.01 -17.48 -3.49
N ALA A 20 13.12 -17.94 -4.37
CA ALA A 20 12.18 -17.09 -5.09
C ALA A 20 11.22 -16.35 -4.13
N CYS A 21 10.61 -17.04 -3.17
CA CYS A 21 9.75 -16.42 -2.15
C CYS A 21 10.51 -15.40 -1.27
N ASN A 22 11.76 -15.68 -0.91
CA ASN A 22 12.60 -14.75 -0.15
C ASN A 22 12.98 -13.51 -0.97
N LEU A 23 13.25 -13.68 -2.27
CA LEU A 23 13.45 -12.56 -3.20
C LEU A 23 12.19 -11.71 -3.32
N THR A 24 11.02 -12.33 -3.51
CA THR A 24 9.72 -11.63 -3.52
C THR A 24 9.52 -10.80 -2.27
N HIS A 25 9.75 -11.36 -1.08
CA HIS A 25 9.60 -10.60 0.17
C HIS A 25 10.54 -9.37 0.20
N CYS A 26 11.76 -9.48 -0.33
CA CYS A 26 12.65 -8.31 -0.47
C CYS A 26 12.08 -7.24 -1.41
N LEU A 27 11.44 -7.65 -2.51
CA LEU A 27 10.87 -6.74 -3.50
C LEU A 27 9.61 -6.03 -2.96
N ILE A 28 8.74 -6.74 -2.24
CA ILE A 28 7.56 -6.16 -1.57
C ILE A 28 8.00 -5.05 -0.60
N ARG A 29 9.04 -5.29 0.20
CA ARG A 29 9.60 -4.27 1.14
C ARG A 29 10.18 -3.05 0.44
N GLN A 30 10.50 -3.15 -0.84
CA GLN A 30 11.00 -2.06 -1.67
C GLN A 30 9.92 -1.44 -2.57
N ALA A 31 8.65 -1.78 -2.36
CA ALA A 31 7.53 -1.35 -3.18
C ALA A 31 7.62 -1.74 -4.67
N ARG A 32 8.41 -2.77 -5.00
CA ARG A 32 8.56 -3.30 -6.37
C ARG A 32 7.56 -4.42 -6.62
N TYR A 33 6.29 -4.06 -6.65
CA TYR A 33 5.19 -5.02 -6.61
C TYR A 33 5.03 -5.85 -7.89
N ASP A 34 5.26 -5.26 -9.07
CA ASP A 34 5.09 -5.98 -10.34
C ASP A 34 6.10 -7.12 -10.50
N GLU A 35 7.36 -6.84 -10.15
CA GLU A 35 8.42 -7.85 -10.13
C GLU A 35 8.13 -8.95 -9.10
N ALA A 36 7.67 -8.56 -7.90
CA ALA A 36 7.28 -9.50 -6.86
C ALA A 36 6.14 -10.43 -7.33
N ARG A 37 5.11 -9.86 -7.98
CA ARG A 37 3.97 -10.62 -8.52
C ARG A 37 4.41 -11.60 -9.60
N ASN A 38 5.25 -11.17 -10.54
CA ASN A 38 5.76 -12.04 -11.60
C ASN A 38 6.52 -13.25 -11.03
N ILE A 39 7.37 -13.04 -10.01
CA ILE A 39 8.10 -14.14 -9.37
C ILE A 39 7.13 -15.10 -8.66
N LEU A 40 6.15 -14.59 -7.91
CA LEU A 40 5.15 -15.43 -7.23
C LEU A 40 4.33 -16.26 -8.21
N GLU A 41 3.91 -15.68 -9.35
CA GLU A 41 3.19 -16.42 -10.39
C GLU A 41 4.01 -17.57 -10.96
N ASN A 42 5.33 -17.37 -11.14
CA ASN A 42 6.23 -18.44 -11.56
C ASN A 42 6.34 -19.56 -10.51
N VAL A 43 6.43 -19.20 -9.22
CA VAL A 43 6.40 -20.20 -8.13
C VAL A 43 5.08 -20.97 -8.13
N TRP A 44 3.96 -20.26 -8.26
CA TRP A 44 2.61 -20.85 -8.28
C TRP A 44 2.40 -21.80 -9.46
N ARG A 45 2.92 -21.48 -10.64
CA ARG A 45 2.85 -22.32 -11.85
C ARG A 45 3.73 -23.57 -11.79
N GLY A 46 4.52 -23.76 -10.74
CA GLY A 46 5.41 -24.91 -10.61
C GLY A 46 6.75 -24.75 -11.34
N ASN A 47 7.13 -23.53 -11.71
CA ASN A 47 8.34 -23.29 -12.51
C ASN A 47 9.65 -23.42 -11.71
N TYR A 48 9.57 -23.58 -10.38
CA TYR A 48 10.72 -23.76 -9.51
C TYR A 48 10.69 -25.11 -8.80
N ALA A 49 11.87 -25.65 -8.52
CA ALA A 49 12.00 -26.83 -7.67
C ALA A 49 11.37 -26.55 -6.29
N GLY A 50 10.58 -27.51 -5.79
CA GLY A 50 9.90 -27.38 -4.50
C GLY A 50 8.61 -26.53 -4.51
N SER A 51 8.16 -26.06 -5.68
CA SER A 51 6.89 -25.32 -5.81
C SER A 51 5.65 -26.11 -5.36
N GLU A 52 5.66 -27.43 -5.54
CA GLU A 52 4.54 -28.31 -5.20
C GLU A 52 4.45 -28.60 -3.70
N ASP A 53 5.46 -28.23 -2.90
CA ASP A 53 5.43 -28.44 -1.46
C ASP A 53 4.30 -27.60 -0.82
N PRO A 54 3.44 -28.18 0.02
CA PRO A 54 2.34 -27.46 0.66
C PRO A 54 2.80 -26.22 1.45
N LYS A 55 4.00 -26.25 2.06
CA LYS A 55 4.51 -25.07 2.79
C LYS A 55 4.88 -23.95 1.85
N THR A 56 5.45 -24.28 0.68
CA THR A 56 5.70 -23.30 -0.37
C THR A 56 4.39 -22.65 -0.83
N ARG A 57 3.33 -23.44 -1.06
CA ARG A 57 2.03 -22.91 -1.49
C ARG A 57 1.43 -21.96 -0.46
N ASN A 58 1.42 -22.35 0.82
CA ASN A 58 0.97 -21.47 1.90
C ASN A 58 1.79 -20.17 1.94
N ARG A 59 3.11 -20.27 1.73
CA ARG A 59 3.99 -19.10 1.71
C ARG A 59 3.70 -18.17 0.53
N VAL A 60 3.39 -18.71 -0.64
CA VAL A 60 2.99 -17.93 -1.82
C VAL A 60 1.67 -17.20 -1.54
N GLU A 61 0.68 -17.87 -0.95
CA GLU A 61 -0.61 -17.27 -0.59
C GLU A 61 -0.43 -16.11 0.42
N GLU A 62 0.37 -16.30 1.47
CA GLU A 62 0.70 -15.23 2.42
C GLU A 62 1.32 -14.01 1.73
N LEU A 63 2.27 -14.24 0.82
CA LEU A 63 2.96 -13.18 0.09
C LEU A 63 2.04 -12.47 -0.91
N LEU A 64 1.09 -13.19 -1.52
CA LEU A 64 0.06 -12.59 -2.37
C LEU A 64 -0.86 -11.68 -1.56
N VAL A 65 -1.32 -12.13 -0.39
CA VAL A 65 -2.15 -11.31 0.51
C VAL A 65 -1.37 -10.07 0.96
N GLU A 66 -0.09 -10.20 1.33
CA GLU A 66 0.75 -9.06 1.67
C GLU A 66 0.86 -8.09 0.48
N LEU A 67 1.11 -8.60 -0.73
CA LEU A 67 1.25 -7.78 -1.94
C LEU A 67 -0.04 -7.03 -2.28
N ASP A 68 -1.18 -7.72 -2.25
CA ASP A 68 -2.50 -7.13 -2.53
C ASP A 68 -2.86 -6.05 -1.50
N SER A 69 -2.48 -6.22 -0.23
CA SER A 69 -2.70 -5.21 0.82
C SER A 69 -1.90 -3.92 0.61
N ARG A 70 -0.83 -3.96 -0.20
CA ARG A 70 0.05 -2.82 -0.50
C ARG A 70 -0.30 -2.12 -1.79
N GLN A 71 -1.07 -2.76 -2.66
CA GLN A 71 -1.48 -2.18 -3.93
C GLN A 71 -2.79 -1.38 -3.76
N PRO A 72 -2.92 -0.25 -4.46
CA PRO A 72 -4.19 0.46 -4.51
C PRO A 72 -5.24 -0.44 -5.19
N PRO A 73 -6.54 -0.27 -4.90
CA PRO A 73 -7.59 -1.06 -5.53
C PRO A 73 -7.49 -1.09 -7.08
N PRO A 74 -7.94 -2.17 -7.75
CA PRO A 74 -7.79 -2.35 -9.20
C PRO A 74 -8.37 -1.21 -10.05
N PHE A 75 -9.37 -0.49 -9.53
CA PHE A 75 -9.99 0.65 -10.22
C PHE A 75 -9.07 1.89 -10.25
N LEU A 76 -8.12 2.01 -9.32
CA LEU A 76 -7.12 3.08 -9.31
C LEU A 76 -5.87 2.73 -10.13
N GLN A 77 -5.55 1.44 -10.26
CA GLN A 77 -4.34 0.97 -10.97
C GLN A 77 -4.39 1.24 -12.48
N ASN A 78 -5.58 1.28 -13.09
CA ASN A 78 -5.76 1.42 -14.54
C ASN A 78 -6.26 2.82 -14.98
N LEU A 79 -6.29 3.80 -14.07
CA LEU A 79 -6.71 5.16 -14.41
C LEU A 79 -5.56 5.89 -15.13
N PRO A 80 -5.70 6.22 -16.43
CA PRO A 80 -4.66 6.95 -17.16
C PRO A 80 -4.44 8.32 -16.52
N GLY A 81 -3.22 8.61 -16.09
CA GLY A 81 -2.85 9.89 -15.46
C GLY A 81 -2.82 9.90 -13.93
N LEU A 82 -3.08 8.75 -13.28
CA LEU A 82 -3.04 8.59 -11.83
C LEU A 82 -1.72 7.90 -11.40
N ASN A 83 -0.58 8.45 -11.83
CA ASN A 83 0.68 8.11 -11.19
C ASN A 83 0.62 8.68 -9.77
N LEU A 84 0.54 7.79 -8.78
CA LEU A 84 0.49 8.11 -7.34
C LEU A 84 1.85 8.59 -6.84
N ASP A 85 2.46 9.53 -7.54
CA ASP A 85 3.66 10.23 -7.11
C ASP A 85 3.29 11.26 -6.02
N ASP A 86 4.26 11.66 -5.18
CA ASP A 86 4.04 12.62 -4.07
C ASP A 86 3.36 13.92 -4.53
N ASP A 87 3.58 14.34 -5.77
CA ASP A 87 2.95 15.52 -6.38
C ASP A 87 1.43 15.35 -6.58
N PHE A 88 0.94 14.15 -6.87
CA PHE A 88 -0.49 13.86 -7.01
C PHE A 88 -1.21 13.90 -5.65
N MET A 89 -0.57 13.35 -4.61
CA MET A 89 -1.10 13.42 -3.24
C MET A 89 -1.16 14.85 -2.72
N ASN A 90 -0.14 15.67 -2.99
CA ASN A 90 -0.16 17.10 -2.68
C ASN A 90 -1.27 17.84 -3.44
N GLY A 91 -1.51 17.50 -4.72
CA GLY A 91 -2.60 18.08 -5.50
C GLY A 91 -3.98 17.73 -4.96
N LEU A 92 -4.18 16.49 -4.53
CA LEU A 92 -5.42 16.05 -3.87
C LEU A 92 -5.64 16.74 -2.52
N GLU A 93 -4.60 16.90 -1.71
CA GLU A 93 -4.68 17.62 -0.44
C GLU A 93 -5.06 19.10 -0.68
N HIS A 94 -4.50 19.74 -1.70
CA HIS A 94 -4.85 21.10 -2.06
C HIS A 94 -6.32 21.24 -2.51
N LEU A 95 -6.79 20.31 -3.36
CA LEU A 95 -8.17 20.27 -3.81
C LEU A 95 -9.15 20.03 -2.65
N ILE A 96 -8.82 19.12 -1.72
CA ILE A 96 -9.63 18.89 -0.51
C ILE A 96 -9.67 20.16 0.36
N ASN A 97 -8.57 20.90 0.45
CA ASN A 97 -8.53 22.16 1.19
C ASN A 97 -9.31 23.30 0.51
N GLU A 98 -9.39 23.33 -0.83
CA GLU A 98 -10.21 24.28 -1.58
C GLU A 98 -11.70 23.96 -1.51
N TRP A 99 -12.07 22.68 -1.60
CA TRP A 99 -13.47 22.23 -1.59
C TRP A 99 -14.03 21.96 -0.19
N ALA A 100 -13.18 21.85 0.82
CA ALA A 100 -13.63 21.82 2.20
C ALA A 100 -14.28 23.17 2.54
N PRO A 101 -15.49 23.17 3.14
CA PRO A 101 -16.04 24.38 3.73
C PRO A 101 -14.98 24.98 4.68
N PRO A 102 -14.81 26.32 4.72
CA PRO A 102 -13.90 26.93 5.68
C PRO A 102 -14.25 26.36 7.05
N LYS A 103 -13.27 25.71 7.71
CA LYS A 103 -13.45 25.11 9.04
C LYS A 103 -13.89 26.22 9.99
N SER A 104 -15.19 26.46 10.11
CA SER A 104 -15.74 27.39 11.07
C SER A 104 -15.43 26.80 12.43
N ARG A 105 -14.45 27.40 13.09
CA ARG A 105 -14.24 27.17 14.51
C ARG A 105 -15.51 27.69 15.19
N ARG A 106 -16.39 26.76 15.56
CA ARG A 106 -17.57 26.84 16.45
C ARG A 106 -18.89 26.63 15.72
N LEU A 107 -19.70 25.74 16.31
CA LEU A 107 -21.07 25.48 15.93
C LEU A 107 -21.92 26.74 16.22
N PRO A 108 -22.84 27.13 15.31
CA PRO A 108 -23.65 28.36 15.42
C PRO A 108 -24.62 28.37 16.62
N ILE A 109 -24.79 27.25 17.31
CA ILE A 109 -25.65 27.11 18.50
C ILE A 109 -25.17 27.90 19.73
N PHE A 110 -23.95 28.45 19.73
CA PHE A 110 -23.41 29.19 20.87
C PHE A 110 -23.53 30.72 20.78
N GLU A 111 -24.06 31.28 19.69
CA GLU A 111 -24.26 32.75 19.62
C GLU A 111 -25.47 33.24 20.43
N GLU A 112 -26.49 32.41 20.64
CA GLU A 112 -27.76 32.85 21.27
C GLU A 112 -27.73 32.88 22.81
N ILE A 113 -26.74 32.25 23.45
CA ILE A 113 -26.64 32.17 24.93
C ILE A 113 -25.76 33.30 25.51
N SER A 114 -25.04 34.06 24.67
CA SER A 114 -24.13 35.11 25.15
C SER A 114 -24.84 36.40 25.57
N THR A 115 -26.08 36.63 25.15
CA THR A 115 -26.84 37.86 25.45
C THR A 115 -27.57 37.83 26.78
N PHE A 116 -27.60 36.70 27.48
CA PHE A 116 -28.41 36.53 28.70
C PHE A 116 -27.63 36.69 30.02
N LYS A 117 -26.33 36.99 29.98
CA LYS A 117 -25.48 37.03 31.20
C LYS A 117 -25.26 38.41 31.84
N ASP A 118 -25.88 39.48 31.33
CA ASP A 118 -25.66 40.84 31.83
C ASP A 118 -26.88 41.50 32.52
N GLN A 119 -27.89 40.74 32.96
CA GLN A 119 -29.09 41.32 33.61
C GLN A 119 -29.39 40.86 35.05
N LEU A 120 -28.38 40.45 35.83
CA LEU A 120 -28.56 40.29 37.27
C LEU A 120 -27.54 41.15 38.04
N ALA A 121 -27.82 42.45 38.05
CA ALA A 121 -27.38 43.36 39.08
C ALA A 121 -28.58 44.22 39.51
N CYS A 122 -29.30 43.79 40.54
CA CYS A 122 -29.65 44.60 41.71
C CYS A 122 -30.23 43.71 42.82
#